data_AF-A0A117LUB7-F1
#
_entry.id   AF-A0A117LUB7-F1
#
_cell.length_a   1.000
_cell.length_b   1.000
_cell.length_c   1.000
_cell.angle_alpha   90.00
_cell.angle_beta   90.00
_cell.angle_gamma   90.00
#
_symmetry.space_group_name_H-M   'P 1'
#
loop_
_entity.id
_entity.type
_entity.pdbx_description
1 polymer ?
#
loop_
_entity_poly.entity_id
_entity_poly.type
_entity_poly.pdbx_seq_one_letter_code
_entity_poly.pdbx_strand_id
1 'polypeptide(L)'
;IPVHTYSALLGKDSVDRAIEADSLEEITAEISWGGKTVLRKEFFDELFLIDPVAEIVSYDGPLLVVSGSKDNLVFPQPEVSRLFITYHKGVNRLLEQDSGHIFDLFERQDKVREIIEATLEWFKITL
;
A
#
# COMPACT_ATOMS: atom_id res chain seq x y z
N ILE A 1 7.52 1.55 -2.44
CA ILE A 1 7.74 1.76 -3.90
C ILE A 1 6.83 0.79 -4.64
N PRO A 2 5.90 1.27 -5.49
CA PRO A 2 4.85 0.45 -6.10
C PRO A 2 5.36 -0.81 -6.79
N VAL A 3 6.41 -0.72 -7.61
CA VAL A 3 6.94 -1.90 -8.34
C VAL A 3 7.31 -3.06 -7.41
N HIS A 4 7.86 -2.81 -6.22
CA HIS A 4 8.23 -3.89 -5.29
C HIS A 4 6.99 -4.56 -4.69
N THR A 5 6.03 -3.77 -4.21
CA THR A 5 4.77 -4.26 -3.66
C THR A 5 3.99 -5.06 -4.70
N TYR A 6 3.86 -4.53 -5.92
CA TYR A 6 3.12 -5.20 -6.98
C TYR A 6 3.86 -6.38 -7.60
N SER A 7 5.18 -6.41 -7.59
CA SER A 7 5.94 -7.62 -7.95
C SER A 7 5.72 -8.74 -6.94
N ALA A 8 5.61 -8.41 -5.64
CA ALA A 8 5.30 -9.39 -4.60
C ALA A 8 3.83 -9.85 -4.65
N LEU A 9 2.90 -8.96 -5.03
CA LEU A 9 1.47 -9.24 -5.08
C LEU A 9 1.03 -9.98 -6.35
N LEU A 10 1.53 -9.57 -7.53
CA LEU A 10 1.11 -10.04 -8.85
C LEU A 10 2.12 -10.99 -9.51
N GLY A 11 3.25 -11.23 -8.84
CA GLY A 11 4.38 -11.98 -9.35
C GLY A 11 5.29 -11.14 -10.24
N LYS A 12 6.60 -11.30 -10.04
CA LYS A 12 7.63 -10.62 -10.84
C LYS A 12 7.45 -10.89 -12.34
N ASP A 13 7.11 -12.13 -12.72
CA ASP A 13 6.91 -12.53 -14.11
C ASP A 13 5.77 -11.76 -14.80
N SER A 14 4.74 -11.34 -14.06
CA SER A 14 3.66 -10.52 -14.62
C SER A 14 4.11 -9.09 -14.87
N VAL A 15 4.89 -8.53 -13.94
CA VAL A 15 5.48 -7.19 -14.09
C VAL A 15 6.48 -7.18 -15.24
N ASP A 16 7.35 -8.19 -15.34
CA ASP A 16 8.34 -8.31 -16.41
C ASP A 16 7.66 -8.44 -17.79
N ARG A 17 6.63 -9.30 -17.92
CA ARG A 17 5.86 -9.44 -19.17
C ARG A 17 5.20 -8.13 -19.59
N ALA A 18 4.68 -7.37 -18.64
CA ALA A 18 4.01 -6.11 -18.94
C ALA A 18 4.97 -5.05 -19.52
N ILE A 19 6.28 -5.14 -19.22
CA ILE A 19 7.29 -4.24 -19.80
C ILE A 19 7.38 -4.45 -21.33
N GLU A 20 7.29 -5.69 -21.79
CA GLU A 20 7.43 -6.08 -23.21
C GLU A 20 6.10 -6.06 -23.99
N ALA A 21 4.98 -5.95 -23.29
CA ALA A 21 3.64 -6.02 -23.87
C ALA A 21 3.29 -4.80 -24.76
N ASP A 22 2.35 -5.00 -25.67
CA ASP A 22 1.78 -3.91 -26.48
C ASP A 22 0.76 -3.09 -25.67
N SER A 23 0.45 -1.87 -26.15
CA SER A 23 -0.59 -1.05 -25.52
C SER A 23 -1.95 -1.77 -25.55
N LEU A 24 -2.71 -1.61 -24.46
CA LEU A 24 -3.99 -2.28 -24.20
C LEU A 24 -3.92 -3.80 -24.05
N GLU A 25 -2.74 -4.42 -24.13
CA GLU A 25 -2.58 -5.86 -23.92
C GLU A 25 -2.93 -6.23 -22.47
N GLU A 26 -3.63 -7.36 -22.32
CA GLU A 26 -4.07 -7.88 -21.03
C GLU A 26 -3.05 -8.88 -20.46
N ILE A 27 -2.59 -8.62 -19.25
CA ILE A 27 -1.68 -9.48 -18.50
C ILE A 27 -2.48 -10.20 -17.42
N THR A 28 -2.53 -11.53 -17.53
CA THR A 28 -3.05 -12.38 -16.45
C THR A 28 -1.97 -12.59 -15.40
N ALA A 29 -2.25 -12.22 -14.16
CA ALA A 29 -1.37 -12.37 -13.00
C ALA A 29 -2.00 -13.31 -11.96
N GLU A 30 -1.17 -14.17 -11.36
CA GLU A 30 -1.52 -14.90 -10.14
C GLU A 30 -1.38 -13.94 -8.95
N ILE A 31 -2.34 -13.98 -8.02
CA ILE A 31 -2.31 -13.14 -6.83
C ILE A 31 -1.70 -13.90 -5.65
N SER A 32 -0.91 -13.23 -4.81
CA SER A 32 -0.18 -13.83 -3.70
C SER A 32 -1.03 -14.60 -2.67
N TRP A 33 -2.32 -14.26 -2.54
CA TRP A 33 -3.28 -14.96 -1.67
C TRP A 33 -4.15 -16.00 -2.41
N GLY A 34 -3.83 -16.29 -3.67
CA GLY A 34 -4.53 -17.24 -4.52
C GLY A 34 -5.53 -16.59 -5.48
N GLY A 35 -5.73 -17.25 -6.62
CA GLY A 35 -6.58 -16.77 -7.70
C GLY A 35 -5.82 -15.94 -8.74
N LYS A 36 -6.56 -15.49 -9.77
CA LYS A 36 -6.02 -14.74 -10.91
C LYS A 36 -6.72 -13.40 -11.03
N THR A 37 -5.99 -12.41 -11.52
CA THR A 37 -6.52 -11.15 -12.02
C THR A 37 -6.01 -10.88 -13.43
N VAL A 38 -6.70 -10.00 -14.15
CA VAL A 38 -6.31 -9.54 -15.47
C VAL A 38 -6.24 -8.02 -15.42
N LEU A 39 -5.07 -7.48 -15.74
CA LEU A 39 -4.80 -6.05 -15.76
C LEU A 39 -4.15 -5.70 -17.09
N ARG A 40 -4.43 -4.51 -17.60
CA ARG A 40 -3.80 -4.05 -18.85
C ARG A 40 -2.40 -3.51 -18.59
N LYS A 41 -1.56 -3.50 -19.63
CA LYS A 41 -0.21 -2.94 -19.60
C LYS A 41 -0.14 -1.58 -18.89
N GLU A 42 -1.10 -0.69 -19.12
CA GLU A 42 -1.08 0.67 -18.57
C GLU A 42 -1.03 0.70 -17.04
N PHE A 43 -1.66 -0.27 -16.36
CA PHE A 43 -1.55 -0.41 -14.91
C PHE A 43 -0.10 -0.67 -14.47
N PHE A 44 0.63 -1.49 -15.21
CA PHE A 44 2.03 -1.81 -14.90
C PHE A 44 2.97 -0.66 -15.23
N ASP A 45 2.68 0.11 -16.27
CA ASP A 45 3.43 1.32 -16.60
C ASP A 45 3.33 2.34 -15.46
N GLU A 46 2.15 2.51 -14.83
CA GLU A 46 1.95 3.40 -13.69
C GLU A 46 2.82 3.06 -12.47
N LEU A 47 3.25 1.79 -12.32
CA LEU A 47 4.14 1.37 -11.21
C LEU A 47 5.50 2.08 -11.22
N PHE A 48 5.91 2.58 -12.39
CA PHE A 48 7.18 3.29 -12.60
C PHE A 48 6.99 4.80 -12.78
N LEU A 49 5.76 5.25 -13.02
CA LEU A 49 5.44 6.66 -13.28
C LEU A 49 4.94 7.39 -12.03
N ILE A 50 4.34 6.66 -11.08
CA ILE A 50 3.75 7.25 -9.89
C ILE A 50 4.59 6.91 -8.66
N ASP A 51 5.01 7.94 -7.93
CA ASP A 51 5.58 7.82 -6.60
C ASP A 51 4.59 8.38 -5.56
N PRO A 52 3.84 7.52 -4.85
CA PRO A 52 2.87 7.96 -3.84
C PRO A 52 3.48 8.82 -2.72
N VAL A 53 4.77 8.63 -2.41
CA VAL A 53 5.48 9.42 -1.40
C VAL A 53 5.78 10.83 -1.93
N ALA A 54 6.03 10.99 -3.23
CA ALA A 54 6.14 12.30 -3.84
C ALA A 54 4.78 13.01 -3.89
N GLU A 55 3.71 12.28 -4.25
CA GLU A 55 2.37 12.84 -4.36
C GLU A 55 1.82 13.37 -3.02
N ILE A 56 2.16 12.73 -1.89
CA ILE A 56 1.69 13.17 -0.57
C ILE A 56 2.15 14.58 -0.19
N VAL A 57 3.22 15.09 -0.80
CA VAL A 57 3.74 16.45 -0.57
C VAL A 57 2.74 17.53 -0.98
N SER A 58 1.86 17.20 -1.92
CA SER A 58 0.84 18.09 -2.48
C SER A 58 -0.54 17.90 -1.84
N TYR A 59 -0.69 16.89 -0.97
CA TYR A 59 -1.91 16.69 -0.21
C TYR A 59 -1.83 17.48 1.11
N ASP A 60 -2.75 18.42 1.31
CA ASP A 60 -2.81 19.27 2.51
C ASP A 60 -3.87 18.81 3.52
N GLY A 61 -4.66 17.80 3.16
CA GLY A 61 -5.73 17.28 4.01
C GLY A 61 -5.22 16.49 5.21
N PRO A 62 -6.06 16.18 6.20
CA PRO A 62 -5.65 15.37 7.33
C PRO A 62 -5.27 13.93 6.90
N LEU A 63 -4.10 13.46 7.32
CA LEU A 63 -3.55 12.14 6.97
C LEU A 63 -3.36 11.21 8.19
N LEU A 64 -4.09 10.09 8.22
CA LEU A 64 -3.79 8.97 9.10
C LEU A 64 -3.11 7.85 8.30
N VAL A 65 -1.90 7.46 8.70
CA VAL A 65 -1.17 6.31 8.12
C VAL A 65 -1.17 5.18 9.13
N VAL A 66 -1.58 3.98 8.70
CA VAL A 66 -1.55 2.76 9.52
C VAL A 66 -0.61 1.76 8.87
N SER A 67 0.35 1.22 9.64
CA SER A 67 1.40 0.35 9.12
C SER A 67 1.56 -0.91 9.96
N GLY A 68 1.62 -2.08 9.32
CA GLY A 68 2.08 -3.31 9.97
C GLY A 68 3.60 -3.36 10.00
N SER A 69 4.21 -3.52 11.18
CA SER A 69 5.67 -3.63 11.33
C SER A 69 6.24 -4.97 10.84
N LYS A 70 5.38 -5.97 10.58
CA LYS A 70 5.73 -7.27 10.00
C LYS A 70 5.16 -7.46 8.59
N ASP A 71 4.62 -6.40 7.98
CA ASP A 71 4.09 -6.43 6.60
C ASP A 71 5.19 -6.73 5.57
N ASN A 72 5.16 -7.93 5.00
CA ASN A 72 6.14 -8.36 4.00
C ASN A 72 5.74 -8.02 2.55
N LEU A 73 4.59 -7.37 2.33
CA LEU A 73 4.10 -6.98 1.02
C LEU A 73 4.37 -5.49 0.74
N VAL A 74 4.20 -4.63 1.75
CA VAL A 74 4.48 -3.19 1.66
C VAL A 74 5.82 -2.88 2.33
N PHE A 75 6.90 -3.13 1.59
CA PHE A 75 8.30 -3.06 2.07
C PHE A 75 9.04 -1.79 1.55
N PRO A 76 10.04 -1.23 2.29
CA PRO A 76 10.46 -1.60 3.65
C PRO A 76 9.48 -1.10 4.71
N GLN A 77 9.06 -1.99 5.61
CA GLN A 77 8.18 -1.68 6.72
C GLN A 77 8.96 -1.56 8.04
N PRO A 78 8.62 -0.58 8.90
CA PRO A 78 7.61 0.47 8.72
C PRO A 78 8.15 1.72 7.98
N GLU A 79 9.38 1.69 7.46
CA GLU A 79 10.07 2.87 6.93
C GLU A 79 9.30 3.56 5.80
N VAL A 80 8.71 2.79 4.87
CA VAL A 80 7.91 3.34 3.76
C VAL A 80 6.71 4.13 4.26
N SER A 81 6.05 3.67 5.32
CA SER A 81 4.93 4.37 5.96
C SER A 81 5.38 5.64 6.67
N ARG A 82 6.57 5.63 7.28
CA ARG A 82 7.17 6.84 7.88
C ARG A 82 7.47 7.91 6.84
N LEU A 83 7.74 7.56 5.59
CA LEU A 83 7.97 8.55 4.53
C LEU A 83 6.74 9.43 4.29
N PHE A 84 5.53 8.86 4.33
CA PHE A 84 4.29 9.63 4.17
C PHE A 84 4.17 10.72 5.23
N ILE A 85 4.46 10.37 6.49
CA ILE A 85 4.42 11.31 7.62
C ILE A 85 5.54 12.34 7.56
N THR A 86 6.71 11.93 7.05
CA THR A 86 7.87 12.81 6.88
C THR A 86 7.62 13.90 5.84
N TYR A 87 6.95 13.54 4.73
CA TYR A 87 6.79 14.44 3.57
C TYR A 87 5.44 15.13 3.50
N HIS A 88 4.42 14.62 4.19
CA HIS A 88 3.12 15.28 4.29
C HIS A 88 3.21 16.56 5.13
N LYS A 89 2.65 17.66 4.62
CA LYS A 89 2.74 18.98 5.26
C LYS A 89 1.55 19.31 6.17
N GLY A 90 0.42 18.61 6.00
CA GLY A 90 -0.78 18.80 6.80
C GLY A 90 -0.74 18.06 8.14
N VAL A 91 -1.84 18.15 8.88
CA VAL A 91 -2.03 17.42 10.15
C VAL A 91 -1.97 15.93 9.88
N ASN A 92 -1.07 15.22 10.57
CA ASN A 92 -0.86 13.81 10.33
C ASN A 92 -0.67 12.98 11.62
N ARG A 93 -0.90 11.67 11.50
CA ARG A 93 -0.66 10.68 12.56
C ARG A 93 -0.20 9.36 11.94
N LEU A 94 0.80 8.73 12.57
CA LEU A 94 1.21 7.36 12.28
C LEU A 94 0.70 6.42 13.36
N LEU A 95 0.11 5.30 12.96
CA LEU A 95 -0.16 4.16 13.82
C LEU A 95 0.64 2.96 13.31
N GLU A 96 1.73 2.63 14.01
CA GLU A 96 2.48 1.40 13.77
C GLU A 96 1.90 0.27 14.62
N GLN A 97 1.59 -0.85 13.98
CA GLN A 97 1.00 -2.04 14.58
C GLN A 97 2.01 -3.20 14.56
N ASP A 98 2.07 -3.96 15.64
CA ASP A 98 2.84 -5.22 15.68
C ASP A 98 2.07 -6.35 14.97
N SER A 99 1.99 -6.26 13.64
CA SER A 99 1.19 -7.16 12.80
C SER A 99 1.67 -7.21 11.35
N GLY A 100 1.17 -8.19 10.58
CA GLY A 100 1.40 -8.32 9.15
C GLY A 100 0.50 -7.45 8.27
N HIS A 101 0.47 -7.76 6.96
CA HIS A 101 -0.19 -6.97 5.91
C HIS A 101 -1.68 -6.74 6.12
N ILE A 102 -2.39 -7.78 6.61
CA ILE A 102 -3.83 -7.72 6.92
C ILE A 102 -4.11 -7.51 8.41
N PHE A 103 -3.10 -7.01 9.15
CA PHE A 103 -3.18 -6.76 10.59
C PHE A 103 -3.57 -7.99 11.42
N ASP A 104 -3.10 -9.16 10.98
CA ASP A 104 -3.33 -10.48 11.62
C ASP A 104 -4.83 -10.80 11.84
N LEU A 105 -5.71 -10.25 10.99
CA LEU A 105 -7.18 -10.30 11.13
C LEU A 105 -7.75 -11.70 11.43
N PHE A 106 -7.18 -12.75 10.86
CA PHE A 106 -7.67 -14.13 11.05
C PHE A 106 -7.18 -14.79 12.33
N GLU A 107 -6.15 -14.21 12.96
CA GLU A 107 -5.51 -14.75 14.15
C GLU A 107 -5.95 -13.98 15.39
N ARG A 108 -6.13 -12.65 15.26
CA ARG A 108 -6.38 -11.75 16.37
C ARG A 108 -7.25 -10.56 15.97
N GLN A 109 -8.26 -10.28 16.78
CA GLN A 109 -9.18 -9.16 16.55
C GLN A 109 -8.74 -7.86 17.22
N ASP A 110 -7.84 -7.91 18.20
CA ASP A 110 -7.43 -6.75 18.98
C ASP A 110 -6.73 -5.69 18.12
N LYS A 111 -5.87 -6.11 17.18
CA LYS A 111 -5.16 -5.21 16.26
C LYS A 111 -6.09 -4.44 15.35
N VAL A 112 -7.06 -5.12 14.76
CA VAL A 112 -8.08 -4.47 13.93
C VAL A 112 -8.94 -3.51 14.77
N ARG A 113 -9.24 -3.87 16.03
CA ARG A 113 -9.98 -3.00 16.93
C ARG A 113 -9.20 -1.73 17.31
N GLU A 114 -7.91 -1.84 17.61
CA GLU A 114 -7.02 -0.70 17.85
C GLU A 114 -7.04 0.27 16.66
N ILE A 115 -6.99 -0.26 15.42
CA ILE A 115 -7.04 0.54 14.19
C ILE A 115 -8.39 1.25 14.04
N ILE A 116 -9.50 0.55 14.30
CA ILE A 116 -10.85 1.13 14.26
C ILE A 116 -10.96 2.27 15.27
N GLU A 117 -10.54 2.05 16.51
CA GLU A 117 -10.60 3.05 17.58
C GLU A 117 -9.74 4.27 17.24
N ALA A 118 -8.51 4.08 16.75
CA ALA A 118 -7.65 5.17 16.31
C ALA A 118 -8.22 5.95 15.10
N THR A 119 -8.91 5.26 14.18
CA THR A 119 -9.57 5.89 13.03
C THR A 119 -10.77 6.74 13.48
N LEU A 120 -11.57 6.24 14.43
CA LEU A 120 -12.68 7.00 15.02
C LEU A 120 -12.18 8.25 15.77
N GLU A 121 -11.08 8.12 16.52
CA GLU A 121 -10.41 9.27 17.14
C GLU A 121 -9.95 10.28 16.11
N TRP A 122 -9.32 9.81 15.03
CA TRP A 122 -8.84 10.66 13.96
C TRP A 122 -9.97 11.50 13.36
N PHE A 123 -11.09 10.86 13.01
CA PHE A 123 -12.24 11.58 12.48
C PHE A 123 -12.78 12.64 13.44
N LYS A 124 -12.79 12.39 14.76
CA LYS A 124 -13.23 13.41 15.74
C LYS A 124 -12.29 14.62 15.81
N ILE A 125 -11.03 14.46 15.43
CA ILE A 125 -10.02 15.53 15.43
C ILE A 125 -10.10 16.34 14.13
N THR A 126 -10.46 15.68 13.01
CA THR A 126 -10.22 16.22 11.67
C THR A 126 -11.47 16.51 10.84
N LEU A 127 -12.66 16.09 11.30
CA LEU A 127 -13.96 16.38 10.70
C LEU A 127 -14.81 17.22 11.66
#